data_AF-A0A3B0VH39-F1
#
_entry.id   AF-A0A3B0VH39-F1
#
_cell.length_a   1.000
_cell.length_b   1.000
_cell.length_c   1.000
_cell.angle_alpha   90.00
_cell.angle_beta   90.00
_cell.angle_gamma   90.00
#
_symmetry.space_group_name_H-M   'P 1'
#
loop_
_entity.id
_entity.type
_entity.pdbx_description
1 polymer ?
#
loop_
_entity_poly.entity_id
_entity_poly.type
_entity_poly.pdbx_seq_one_letter_code
_entity_poly.pdbx_strand_id
1 'polypeptide(L)'
;AREFRNWANGWTEENLRQWETAAMPLLLALGLYVILLFILFRMTYWVAPVVLTLTIVAGLLGLRPNLPAARRIVLILIASALAITLFVEFFVVENTVGRMNTVFKFYMQVWLILSVVGGVTAVWAWPSIKKKATTRKAWLAVLGVLVAAAALYPILATKAKWDVRLSKEAPITLDGMAFMPFANYSENGSNVPLSFDYEALKWMQQNIPGSPVVAEGYSDNYYRSATNRVAMYTGLPGIIGWSGHQRQQRAILPGQFIDQRMQDVRTLYSSIQPQETLNIINKYDISYIYVGQLEWVLYPPEGLNKFDQMVETGLLEEVYRNAGTSIYKVLDSDAVSLSN
;
A
#
# COMPACT_ATOMS: atom_id res chain seq x y z
N ALA A 1 -34.20 -12.09 23.78
CA ALA A 1 -35.60 -12.58 23.84
C ALA A 1 -36.16 -12.64 25.27
N ARG A 2 -35.59 -13.42 26.19
CA ARG A 2 -36.09 -13.49 27.59
C ARG A 2 -35.91 -12.16 28.34
N GLU A 3 -34.76 -11.50 28.18
CA GLU A 3 -34.53 -10.16 28.73
C GLU A 3 -35.45 -9.09 28.15
N PHE A 4 -35.59 -9.03 26.81
CA PHE A 4 -36.52 -8.10 26.16
C PHE A 4 -37.97 -8.34 26.59
N ARG A 5 -38.38 -9.61 26.73
CA ARG A 5 -39.73 -9.97 27.18
C ARG A 5 -39.94 -9.62 28.66
N ASN A 6 -38.93 -9.82 29.51
CA ASN A 6 -38.98 -9.40 30.91
C ASN A 6 -38.98 -7.86 31.05
N TRP A 7 -38.24 -7.16 30.20
CA TRP A 7 -38.22 -5.70 30.14
C TRP A 7 -39.56 -5.14 29.63
N ALA A 8 -40.11 -5.70 28.56
CA ALA A 8 -41.42 -5.33 28.02
C ALA A 8 -42.56 -5.64 29.00
N ASN A 9 -42.46 -6.73 29.77
CA ASN A 9 -43.41 -7.03 30.85
C ASN A 9 -43.31 -6.04 32.02
N GLY A 10 -42.24 -5.25 32.10
CA GLY A 10 -42.09 -4.14 33.06
C GLY A 10 -42.77 -2.84 32.63
N TRP A 11 -43.34 -2.78 31.42
CA TRP A 11 -44.07 -1.62 30.91
C TRP A 11 -45.51 -1.58 31.43
N THR A 12 -45.66 -1.52 32.75
CA THR A 12 -46.94 -1.21 33.40
C THR A 12 -47.15 0.31 33.37
N GLU A 13 -48.40 0.77 33.41
CA GLU A 13 -48.73 2.20 33.45
C GLU A 13 -48.00 2.91 34.61
N GLU A 14 -47.93 2.25 35.77
CA GLU A 14 -47.26 2.76 36.97
C GLU A 14 -45.75 2.95 36.78
N ASN A 15 -45.06 2.02 36.09
CA ASN A 15 -43.65 2.15 35.77
C ASN A 15 -43.40 3.18 34.66
N LEU A 16 -44.33 3.34 33.72
CA LEU A 16 -44.23 4.34 32.64
C LEU A 16 -44.43 5.77 33.15
N ARG A 17 -45.26 5.98 34.18
CA ARG A 17 -45.39 7.28 34.87
C ARG A 17 -44.07 7.79 35.44
N GLN A 18 -43.16 6.90 35.84
CA GLN A 18 -41.82 7.28 36.31
C GLN A 18 -40.97 7.96 35.21
N TRP A 19 -41.33 7.78 33.94
CA TRP A 19 -40.65 8.38 32.78
C TRP A 19 -41.37 9.60 32.22
N GLU A 20 -42.50 10.02 32.80
CA GLU A 20 -43.33 11.11 32.29
C GLU A 20 -42.54 12.43 32.13
N THR A 21 -41.69 12.74 33.10
CA THR A 21 -40.80 13.92 33.08
C THR A 21 -39.70 13.83 32.01
N ALA A 22 -39.30 12.61 31.64
CA ALA A 22 -38.29 12.36 30.61
C ALA A 22 -38.89 12.14 29.21
N ALA A 23 -40.21 11.94 29.11
CA ALA A 23 -40.90 11.57 27.87
C ALA A 23 -40.73 12.63 26.77
N MET A 24 -41.00 13.91 27.08
CA MET A 24 -40.83 15.00 26.11
C MET A 24 -39.37 15.19 25.67
N PRO A 25 -38.37 15.26 26.58
CA PRO A 25 -36.96 15.28 26.20
C PRO A 25 -36.54 14.11 25.30
N LEU A 26 -37.01 12.88 25.60
CA LEU A 26 -36.70 11.69 24.81
C LEU A 26 -37.33 11.73 23.42
N LEU A 27 -38.58 12.18 23.31
CA LEU A 27 -39.27 12.36 22.02
C LEU A 27 -38.59 13.44 21.17
N LEU A 28 -38.19 14.56 21.79
CA LEU A 28 -37.43 15.62 21.12
C LEU A 28 -36.07 15.10 20.64
N ALA A 29 -35.34 14.37 21.49
CA ALA A 29 -34.07 13.76 21.13
C ALA A 29 -34.23 12.76 19.97
N LEU A 30 -35.29 11.94 19.99
CA LEU A 30 -35.59 11.02 18.90
C LEU A 30 -35.95 11.76 17.59
N GLY A 31 -36.74 12.84 17.68
CA GLY A 31 -37.08 13.69 16.53
C GLY A 31 -35.84 14.33 15.92
N LEU A 32 -34.98 14.95 16.73
CA LEU A 32 -33.71 15.53 16.30
C LEU A 32 -32.79 14.47 15.70
N TYR A 33 -32.76 13.27 16.29
CA TYR A 33 -32.00 12.14 15.77
C TYR A 33 -32.46 11.71 14.38
N VAL A 34 -33.77 11.55 14.15
CA VAL A 34 -34.33 11.19 12.83
C VAL A 34 -34.02 12.28 11.80
N ILE A 35 -34.15 13.55 12.19
CA ILE A 35 -33.79 14.69 11.32
C ILE A 35 -32.29 14.63 10.95
N LEU A 36 -31.40 14.38 11.91
CA LEU A 36 -29.98 14.23 11.67
C LEU A 36 -29.69 13.08 10.69
N LEU A 37 -30.30 11.91 10.88
CA LEU A 37 -30.12 10.78 9.95
C LEU A 37 -30.56 11.13 8.53
N PHE A 38 -31.69 11.84 8.40
CA PHE A 38 -32.18 12.30 7.10
C PHE A 38 -31.22 13.29 6.44
N ILE A 39 -30.70 14.26 7.20
CA ILE A 39 -29.70 15.22 6.70
C ILE A 39 -28.45 14.49 6.22
N LEU A 40 -27.89 13.58 7.02
CA LEU A 40 -26.69 12.82 6.66
C LEU A 40 -26.89 11.98 5.39
N PHE A 41 -28.04 11.32 5.27
CA PHE A 41 -28.41 10.57 4.06
C PHE A 41 -28.48 11.48 2.83
N ARG A 42 -29.09 12.67 2.96
CA ARG A 42 -29.21 13.66 1.88
C ARG A 42 -27.87 14.28 1.49
N MET A 43 -26.95 14.42 2.43
CA MET A 43 -25.58 14.89 2.22
C MET A 43 -24.63 13.80 1.69
N THR A 44 -25.16 12.71 1.13
CA THR A 44 -24.44 11.58 0.54
C THR A 44 -23.55 10.76 1.49
N TYR A 45 -23.68 10.95 2.81
CA TYR A 45 -23.06 10.08 3.82
C TYR A 45 -23.90 8.81 4.03
N TRP A 46 -24.05 7.97 2.99
CA TRP A 46 -25.01 6.87 2.98
C TRP A 46 -24.81 5.82 4.08
N VAL A 47 -23.57 5.68 4.57
CA VAL A 47 -23.21 4.73 5.64
C VAL A 47 -23.49 5.32 7.03
N ALA A 48 -23.47 6.65 7.17
CA ALA A 48 -23.57 7.32 8.45
C ALA A 48 -24.86 7.01 9.22
N PRO A 49 -26.05 6.93 8.61
CA PRO A 49 -27.26 6.61 9.37
C PRO A 49 -27.19 5.25 10.07
N VAL A 50 -26.66 4.24 9.39
CA VAL A 50 -26.52 2.88 9.94
C VAL A 50 -25.46 2.88 11.03
N VAL A 51 -24.27 3.41 10.74
CA VAL A 51 -23.13 3.37 11.66
C VAL A 51 -23.36 4.23 12.90
N LEU A 52 -23.98 5.39 12.77
CA LEU A 52 -24.35 6.24 13.89
C LEU A 52 -25.37 5.53 14.80
N THR A 53 -26.40 4.90 14.22
CA THR A 53 -27.39 4.12 14.98
C THR A 53 -26.71 3.00 15.77
N LEU A 54 -25.86 2.22 15.11
CA LEU A 54 -25.16 1.10 15.75
C LEU A 54 -24.19 1.58 16.83
N THR A 55 -23.50 2.70 16.61
CA THR A 55 -22.62 3.34 17.60
C THR A 55 -23.39 3.72 18.86
N ILE A 56 -24.51 4.43 18.71
CA ILE A 56 -25.35 4.89 19.84
C ILE A 56 -25.92 3.68 20.58
N VAL A 57 -26.48 2.70 19.88
CA VAL A 57 -27.04 1.49 20.50
C VAL A 57 -25.97 0.71 21.26
N ALA A 58 -24.79 0.49 20.67
CA ALA A 58 -23.69 -0.20 21.34
C ALA A 58 -23.21 0.57 22.58
N GLY A 59 -23.09 1.90 22.49
CA GLY A 59 -22.73 2.77 23.61
C GLY A 59 -23.75 2.70 24.76
N LEU A 60 -25.04 2.88 24.45
CA LEU A 60 -26.13 2.81 25.44
C LEU A 60 -26.20 1.42 26.10
N LEU A 61 -26.02 0.34 25.34
CA LEU A 61 -25.94 -1.01 25.90
C LEU A 61 -24.72 -1.19 26.81
N GLY A 62 -23.59 -0.56 26.48
CA GLY A 62 -22.37 -0.55 27.30
C GLY A 62 -22.55 0.16 28.64
N LEU A 63 -23.40 1.20 28.68
CA LEU A 63 -23.74 1.97 29.88
C LEU A 63 -24.70 1.24 30.82
N ARG A 64 -25.28 0.10 30.43
CA ARG A 64 -26.23 -0.63 31.26
C ARG A 64 -25.62 -0.99 32.64
N PRO A 65 -26.35 -0.75 33.74
CA PRO A 65 -25.89 -1.15 35.07
C PRO A 65 -25.78 -2.68 35.18
N ASN A 66 -24.86 -3.16 36.01
CA ASN A 66 -24.62 -4.59 36.28
C ASN A 66 -24.18 -5.43 35.07
N LEU A 67 -23.68 -4.80 34.00
CA LEU A 67 -23.10 -5.52 32.87
C LEU A 67 -21.72 -6.08 33.25
N PRO A 68 -21.42 -7.38 33.01
CA PRO A 68 -20.09 -7.92 33.23
C PRO A 68 -19.02 -7.12 32.48
N ALA A 69 -17.87 -6.88 33.12
CA ALA A 69 -16.81 -6.02 32.59
C ALA A 69 -16.38 -6.40 31.16
N ALA A 70 -16.23 -7.70 30.87
CA ALA A 70 -15.88 -8.18 29.54
C ALA A 70 -16.91 -7.79 28.46
N ARG A 71 -18.22 -7.86 28.76
CA ARG A 71 -19.28 -7.45 27.82
C ARG A 71 -19.28 -5.94 27.63
N ARG A 72 -19.02 -5.17 28.69
CA ARG A 72 -18.90 -3.72 28.62
C ARG A 72 -17.74 -3.31 27.72
N ILE A 73 -16.56 -3.90 27.90
CA ILE A 73 -15.38 -3.64 27.06
C ILE A 73 -15.67 -3.95 25.60
N VAL A 74 -16.27 -5.11 25.30
CA VAL A 74 -16.64 -5.49 23.93
C VAL A 74 -17.59 -4.48 23.29
N LEU A 75 -18.61 -4.01 24.00
CA LEU A 75 -19.55 -3.00 23.49
C LEU A 75 -18.89 -1.63 23.28
N ILE A 76 -17.99 -1.22 24.18
CA ILE A 76 -17.20 0.01 24.02
C ILE A 76 -16.33 -0.10 22.76
N LEU A 77 -15.62 -1.22 22.58
CA LEU A 77 -14.78 -1.44 21.40
C LEU A 77 -15.58 -1.45 20.10
N ILE A 78 -16.77 -2.06 20.08
CA ILE A 78 -17.69 -2.01 18.93
C ILE A 78 -18.10 -0.56 18.66
N ALA A 79 -18.53 0.18 19.68
CA ALA A 79 -18.93 1.57 19.55
C ALA A 79 -17.76 2.45 19.07
N SER A 80 -16.55 2.25 19.58
CA SER A 80 -15.34 2.97 19.16
C SER A 80 -14.98 2.66 17.70
N ALA A 81 -15.01 1.40 17.27
CA ALA A 81 -14.72 1.04 15.89
C ALA A 81 -15.74 1.66 14.91
N LEU A 82 -17.03 1.61 15.24
CA LEU A 82 -18.08 2.25 14.45
C LEU A 82 -17.96 3.78 14.45
N ALA A 83 -17.61 4.39 15.59
CA ALA A 83 -17.34 5.82 15.68
C ALA A 83 -16.14 6.23 14.81
N ILE A 84 -15.08 5.42 14.74
CA ILE A 84 -13.93 5.67 13.85
C ILE A 84 -14.35 5.55 12.37
N THR A 85 -15.19 4.57 12.02
CA THR A 85 -15.77 4.49 10.66
C THR A 85 -16.50 5.77 10.30
N LEU A 86 -17.31 6.31 11.23
CA LEU A 86 -18.02 7.56 11.03
C LEU A 86 -17.09 8.77 10.99
N PHE A 87 -16.04 8.80 11.81
CA PHE A 87 -15.03 9.86 11.85
C PHE A 87 -14.37 10.07 10.49
N VAL A 88 -13.99 8.99 9.80
CA VAL A 88 -13.34 9.05 8.48
C VAL A 88 -14.24 9.65 7.40
N GLU A 89 -15.56 9.63 7.57
CA GLU A 89 -16.49 10.28 6.63
C GLU A 89 -16.43 11.81 6.72
N PHE A 90 -16.17 12.35 7.92
CA PHE A 90 -16.16 13.80 8.16
C PHE A 90 -14.75 14.39 8.18
N PHE A 91 -13.77 13.62 8.62
CA PHE A 91 -12.40 14.08 8.82
C PHE A 91 -11.47 13.33 7.87
N VAL A 92 -11.05 14.03 6.83
CA VAL A 92 -10.15 13.51 5.80
C VAL A 92 -8.90 14.37 5.76
N VAL A 93 -7.75 13.74 5.97
CA VAL A 93 -6.47 14.31 5.57
C VAL A 93 -6.26 13.98 4.11
N GLU A 94 -6.42 14.98 3.24
CA GLU A 94 -6.15 14.86 1.82
C GLU A 94 -4.64 14.96 1.58
N ASN A 95 -4.09 13.93 0.93
CA ASN A 95 -2.68 13.87 0.51
C ASN A 95 -2.62 13.50 -0.99
N THR A 96 -1.44 13.11 -1.49
CA THR A 96 -1.15 12.75 -2.89
C THR A 96 -2.09 11.73 -3.56
N VAL A 97 -2.87 10.95 -2.80
CA VAL A 97 -3.85 9.97 -3.32
C VAL A 97 -5.20 10.15 -2.62
N GLY A 98 -5.75 11.37 -2.68
CA GLY A 98 -7.05 11.73 -2.11
C GLY A 98 -7.18 11.35 -0.63
N ARG A 99 -8.28 10.70 -0.27
CA ARG A 99 -8.58 10.26 1.11
C ARG A 99 -7.97 8.91 1.51
N MET A 100 -7.19 8.27 0.64
CA MET A 100 -6.72 6.89 0.82
C MET A 100 -5.99 6.68 2.15
N ASN A 101 -5.10 7.59 2.52
CA ASN A 101 -4.33 7.47 3.76
C ASN A 101 -5.22 7.51 5.01
N THR A 102 -6.26 8.35 4.99
CA THR A 102 -7.22 8.44 6.10
C THR A 102 -8.07 7.18 6.17
N VAL A 103 -8.61 6.71 5.04
CA VAL A 103 -9.37 5.46 5.01
C VAL A 103 -8.50 4.29 5.46
N PHE A 104 -7.37 4.06 4.80
CA PHE A 104 -6.50 2.92 5.05
C PHE A 104 -6.01 2.86 6.51
N LYS A 105 -5.43 3.94 7.04
CA LYS A 105 -4.81 3.91 8.38
C LYS A 105 -5.86 3.71 9.49
N PHE A 106 -7.00 4.37 9.39
CA PHE A 106 -8.05 4.26 10.41
C PHE A 106 -8.88 2.98 10.25
N TYR A 107 -9.20 2.56 9.02
CA TYR A 107 -9.95 1.33 8.81
C TYR A 107 -9.16 0.08 9.20
N MET A 108 -7.82 0.10 9.14
CA MET A 108 -7.02 -0.99 9.70
C MET A 108 -7.28 -1.18 11.20
N GLN A 109 -7.46 -0.09 11.96
CA GLN A 109 -7.81 -0.17 13.38
C GLN A 109 -9.25 -0.66 13.56
N VAL A 110 -10.19 -0.18 12.76
CA VAL A 110 -11.58 -0.63 12.76
C VAL A 110 -11.67 -2.13 12.51
N TRP A 111 -11.01 -2.63 11.47
CA TRP A 111 -11.00 -4.04 11.09
C TRP A 111 -10.37 -4.91 12.18
N LEU A 112 -9.25 -4.48 12.75
CA LEU A 112 -8.61 -5.20 13.85
C LEU A 112 -9.55 -5.32 15.05
N ILE A 113 -10.11 -4.20 15.52
CA ILE A 113 -11.02 -4.18 16.66
C ILE A 113 -12.25 -5.05 16.39
N LEU A 114 -12.92 -4.87 15.24
CA LEU A 114 -14.12 -5.62 14.86
C LEU A 114 -13.84 -7.12 14.68
N SER A 115 -12.66 -7.52 14.20
CA SER A 115 -12.30 -8.94 14.07
C SER A 115 -12.23 -9.64 15.43
N VAL A 116 -11.60 -9.00 16.42
CA VAL A 116 -11.44 -9.55 17.77
C VAL A 116 -12.78 -9.61 18.49
N VAL A 117 -13.51 -8.49 18.56
CA VAL A 117 -14.81 -8.45 19.24
C VAL A 117 -15.87 -9.25 18.49
N GLY A 118 -15.77 -9.35 17.16
CA GLY A 118 -16.64 -10.18 16.32
C GLY A 118 -16.54 -11.67 16.69
N GLY A 119 -15.33 -12.19 16.87
CA GLY A 119 -15.12 -13.57 17.32
C GLY A 119 -15.72 -13.83 18.71
N VAL A 120 -15.43 -12.94 19.67
CA VAL A 120 -15.95 -13.04 21.05
C VAL A 120 -17.47 -12.99 21.08
N THR A 121 -18.07 -12.02 20.37
CA THR A 121 -19.54 -11.87 20.32
C THR A 121 -20.21 -13.04 19.62
N ALA A 122 -19.61 -13.60 18.57
CA ALA A 122 -20.12 -14.80 17.91
C ALA A 122 -20.21 -15.99 18.87
N VAL A 123 -19.15 -16.24 19.65
CA VAL A 123 -19.13 -17.33 20.65
C VAL A 123 -20.18 -17.11 21.73
N TRP A 124 -20.30 -15.89 22.27
CA TRP A 124 -21.30 -15.58 23.30
C TRP A 124 -22.74 -15.63 22.78
N ALA A 125 -22.97 -15.24 21.53
CA ALA A 125 -24.30 -15.26 20.92
C ALA A 125 -24.72 -16.67 20.47
N TRP A 126 -23.76 -17.56 20.15
CA TRP A 126 -24.04 -18.88 19.57
C TRP A 126 -25.04 -19.74 20.35
N PRO A 127 -24.99 -19.85 21.70
CA PRO A 127 -25.97 -20.62 22.46
C PRO A 127 -27.41 -20.13 22.25
N SER A 128 -27.59 -18.81 22.08
CA SER A 128 -28.90 -18.21 21.82
C SER A 128 -29.34 -18.42 20.37
N ILE A 129 -28.41 -18.32 19.42
CA ILE A 129 -28.67 -18.53 17.98
C ILE A 129 -29.07 -19.98 17.72
N LYS A 130 -28.34 -20.96 18.27
CA LYS A 130 -28.56 -22.38 18.02
C LYS A 130 -29.86 -22.93 18.63
N LYS A 131 -30.45 -22.22 19.60
CA LYS A 131 -31.65 -22.66 20.33
C LYS A 131 -32.88 -22.80 19.44
N LYS A 132 -33.03 -21.94 18.42
CA LYS A 132 -34.14 -22.00 17.46
C LYS A 132 -33.60 -22.31 16.07
N ALA A 133 -34.16 -23.34 15.44
CA ALA A 133 -33.75 -23.74 14.09
C ALA A 133 -33.88 -22.60 13.07
N THR A 134 -34.94 -21.80 13.16
CA THR A 134 -35.16 -20.63 12.29
C THR A 134 -34.10 -19.56 12.46
N THR A 135 -33.78 -19.15 13.70
CA THR A 135 -32.72 -18.18 14.00
C THR A 135 -31.36 -18.68 13.55
N ARG A 136 -31.04 -19.96 13.79
CA ARG A 136 -29.79 -20.58 13.34
C ARG A 136 -29.69 -20.56 11.81
N LYS A 137 -30.74 -20.98 11.10
CA LYS A 137 -30.77 -20.97 9.63
C LYS A 137 -30.61 -19.56 9.07
N ALA A 138 -31.34 -18.59 9.62
CA ALA A 138 -31.23 -17.18 9.21
C ALA A 138 -29.82 -16.63 9.44
N TRP A 139 -29.24 -16.87 10.62
CA TRP A 139 -27.88 -16.40 10.94
C TRP A 139 -26.83 -17.02 10.04
N LEU A 140 -26.89 -18.34 9.81
CA LEU A 140 -25.97 -19.04 8.90
C LEU A 140 -26.16 -18.60 7.43
N ALA A 141 -27.39 -18.31 7.01
CA ALA A 141 -27.65 -17.79 5.66
C ALA A 141 -27.01 -16.40 5.48
N VAL A 142 -27.21 -15.49 6.44
CA VAL A 142 -26.59 -14.15 6.41
C VAL A 142 -25.07 -14.26 6.45
N LEU A 143 -24.51 -15.08 7.35
CA LEU A 143 -23.06 -15.32 7.39
C LEU A 143 -22.56 -15.87 6.05
N GLY A 144 -23.25 -16.85 5.48
CA GLY A 144 -22.92 -17.44 4.19
C GLY A 144 -22.91 -16.41 3.06
N VAL A 145 -23.89 -15.51 3.03
CA VAL A 145 -23.93 -14.39 2.07
C VAL A 145 -22.74 -13.45 2.26
N LEU A 146 -22.43 -13.05 3.50
CA LEU A 146 -21.30 -12.16 3.79
C LEU A 146 -19.94 -12.80 3.42
N VAL A 147 -19.77 -14.08 3.76
CA VAL A 147 -18.56 -14.84 3.40
C VAL A 147 -18.47 -15.01 1.88
N ALA A 148 -19.57 -15.33 1.20
CA ALA A 148 -19.61 -15.42 -0.25
C ALA A 148 -19.26 -14.07 -0.90
N ALA A 149 -19.83 -12.98 -0.41
CA ALA A 149 -19.52 -11.62 -0.89
C ALA A 149 -18.03 -11.27 -0.69
N ALA A 150 -17.43 -11.62 0.45
CA ALA A 150 -16.00 -11.45 0.68
C ALA A 150 -15.15 -12.35 -0.25
N ALA A 151 -15.58 -13.59 -0.48
CA ALA A 151 -14.92 -14.54 -1.37
C ALA A 151 -15.01 -14.14 -2.86
N LEU A 152 -15.89 -13.21 -3.23
CA LEU A 152 -15.86 -12.61 -4.57
C LEU A 152 -14.60 -11.77 -4.80
N TYR A 153 -13.99 -11.21 -3.75
CA TYR A 153 -12.80 -10.37 -3.90
C TYR A 153 -11.65 -11.07 -4.63
N PRO A 154 -11.14 -12.25 -4.21
CA PRO A 154 -10.07 -12.92 -4.95
C PRO A 154 -10.47 -13.24 -6.39
N ILE A 155 -11.73 -13.57 -6.68
CA ILE A 155 -12.19 -13.87 -8.06
C ILE A 155 -12.14 -12.60 -8.93
N LEU A 156 -12.78 -11.52 -8.47
CA LEU A 156 -12.90 -10.27 -9.21
C LEU A 156 -11.56 -9.53 -9.30
N ALA A 157 -10.80 -9.49 -8.20
CA ALA A 157 -9.48 -8.86 -8.16
C ALA A 157 -8.47 -9.63 -9.01
N THR A 158 -8.49 -10.97 -9.02
CA THR A 158 -7.60 -11.76 -9.89
C THR A 158 -7.85 -11.43 -11.35
N LYS A 159 -9.11 -11.41 -11.80
CA LYS A 159 -9.43 -10.99 -13.16
C LYS A 159 -8.96 -9.57 -13.47
N ALA A 160 -9.25 -8.62 -12.59
CA ALA A 160 -8.83 -7.23 -12.78
C ALA A 160 -7.31 -7.07 -12.87
N LYS A 161 -6.54 -7.84 -12.09
CA LYS A 161 -5.07 -7.87 -12.15
C LYS A 161 -4.55 -8.58 -13.40
N TRP A 162 -5.25 -9.63 -13.83
CA TRP A 162 -4.94 -10.36 -15.06
C TRP A 162 -5.07 -9.48 -16.30
N ASP A 163 -6.13 -8.68 -16.36
CA ASP A 163 -6.45 -7.81 -17.50
C ASP A 163 -5.44 -6.66 -17.67
N VAL A 164 -4.63 -6.35 -16.64
CA VAL A 164 -3.58 -5.32 -16.66
C VAL A 164 -2.15 -5.88 -16.64
N ARG A 165 -1.94 -7.17 -16.98
CA ARG A 165 -0.58 -7.69 -17.18
C ARG A 165 0.14 -6.90 -18.27
N LEU A 166 1.45 -6.71 -18.09
CA LEU A 166 2.32 -6.03 -19.05
C LEU A 166 2.39 -6.74 -20.41
N SER A 167 2.24 -8.07 -20.44
CA SER A 167 2.15 -8.87 -21.66
C SER A 167 1.20 -10.04 -21.45
N LYS A 168 0.39 -10.35 -22.47
CA LYS A 168 -0.52 -11.49 -22.49
C LYS A 168 0.18 -12.78 -22.91
N GLU A 169 1.27 -12.64 -23.66
CA GLU A 169 2.11 -13.70 -24.20
C GLU A 169 3.04 -14.29 -23.14
N ALA A 170 3.34 -13.53 -22.09
CA ALA A 170 4.16 -13.98 -20.97
C ALA A 170 3.59 -15.24 -20.29
N PRO A 171 4.44 -16.22 -19.92
CA PRO A 171 4.01 -17.46 -19.28
C PRO A 171 3.39 -17.23 -17.89
N ILE A 172 2.63 -18.20 -17.41
CA ILE A 172 2.03 -18.20 -16.08
C ILE A 172 2.96 -18.96 -15.13
N THR A 173 3.71 -18.24 -14.31
CA THR A 173 4.73 -18.83 -13.43
C THR A 173 4.94 -17.97 -12.19
N LEU A 174 5.65 -18.54 -11.20
CA LEU A 174 6.12 -17.84 -10.00
C LEU A 174 7.47 -17.15 -10.21
N ASP A 175 8.12 -17.33 -11.37
CA ASP A 175 9.32 -16.60 -11.73
C ASP A 175 8.99 -15.14 -12.06
N GLY A 176 9.46 -14.24 -11.18
CA GLY A 176 9.24 -12.81 -11.28
C GLY A 176 9.87 -12.13 -12.50
N MET A 177 10.81 -12.79 -13.20
CA MET A 177 11.46 -12.26 -14.41
C MET A 177 10.88 -12.84 -15.71
N ALA A 178 10.09 -13.92 -15.64
CA ALA A 178 9.65 -14.65 -16.83
C ALA A 178 8.77 -13.86 -17.79
N PHE A 179 8.21 -12.72 -17.36
CA PHE A 179 7.44 -11.83 -18.21
C PHE A 179 8.31 -10.89 -19.06
N MET A 180 9.54 -10.61 -18.62
CA MET A 180 10.42 -9.62 -19.24
C MET A 180 10.74 -9.89 -20.72
N PRO A 181 10.97 -11.15 -21.17
CA PRO A 181 11.20 -11.42 -22.58
C PRO A 181 10.03 -11.05 -23.51
N PHE A 182 8.82 -10.88 -22.96
CA PHE A 182 7.59 -10.62 -23.71
C PHE A 182 7.05 -9.21 -23.49
N ALA A 183 7.57 -8.50 -22.50
CA ALA A 183 7.01 -7.24 -22.04
C ALA A 183 7.76 -6.05 -22.60
N ASN A 184 6.97 -5.02 -22.89
CA ASN A 184 7.46 -3.71 -23.26
C ASN A 184 6.95 -2.69 -22.25
N TYR A 185 7.84 -1.82 -21.80
CA TYR A 185 7.52 -0.73 -20.90
C TYR A 185 7.51 0.60 -21.67
N SER A 186 6.59 1.51 -21.35
CA SER A 186 6.54 2.82 -22.00
C SER A 186 7.04 3.90 -21.06
N GLU A 187 8.06 4.65 -21.50
CA GLU A 187 8.63 5.80 -20.78
C GLU A 187 8.85 6.93 -21.79
N ASN A 188 8.44 8.16 -21.48
CA ASN A 188 8.63 9.34 -22.34
C ASN A 188 8.15 9.13 -23.80
N GLY A 189 7.08 8.36 -24.01
CA GLY A 189 6.56 8.02 -25.34
C GLY A 189 7.39 7.01 -26.13
N SER A 190 8.50 6.54 -25.56
CA SER A 190 9.35 5.50 -26.12
C SER A 190 8.97 4.12 -25.59
N ASN A 191 9.26 3.09 -26.39
CA ASN A 191 9.03 1.70 -26.05
C ASN A 191 10.34 1.06 -25.60
N VAL A 192 10.35 0.46 -24.41
CA VAL A 192 11.51 -0.16 -23.76
C VAL A 192 11.26 -1.67 -23.62
N PRO A 193 11.72 -2.48 -24.58
CA PRO A 193 11.76 -3.94 -24.44
C PRO A 193 12.52 -4.40 -23.21
N LEU A 194 11.87 -5.19 -22.34
CA LEU A 194 12.52 -5.71 -21.13
C LEU A 194 13.34 -7.00 -21.39
N SER A 195 13.36 -7.50 -22.63
CA SER A 195 14.11 -8.71 -23.00
C SER A 195 15.62 -8.53 -22.84
N PHE A 196 16.16 -7.34 -23.13
CA PHE A 196 17.58 -7.06 -22.96
C PHE A 196 17.98 -6.97 -21.49
N ASP A 197 17.11 -6.37 -20.66
CA ASP A 197 17.31 -6.35 -19.20
C ASP A 197 17.26 -7.77 -18.64
N TYR A 198 16.36 -8.65 -19.10
CA TYR A 198 16.28 -10.03 -18.63
C TYR A 198 17.61 -10.79 -18.75
N GLU A 199 18.29 -10.69 -19.90
CA GLU A 199 19.58 -11.33 -20.15
C GLU A 199 20.68 -10.73 -19.27
N ALA A 200 20.73 -9.40 -19.19
CA ALA A 200 21.73 -8.68 -18.40
C ALA A 200 21.58 -8.97 -16.90
N LEU A 201 20.36 -8.95 -16.36
CA LEU A 201 20.06 -9.22 -14.95
C LEU A 201 20.42 -10.66 -14.57
N LYS A 202 20.16 -11.64 -15.45
CA LYS A 202 20.61 -13.02 -15.24
C LYS A 202 22.12 -13.13 -15.19
N TRP A 203 22.81 -12.45 -16.10
CA TRP A 203 24.27 -12.41 -16.08
C TRP A 203 24.78 -11.80 -14.77
N MET A 204 24.21 -10.68 -14.32
CA MET A 204 24.61 -10.04 -13.06
C MET A 204 24.42 -10.96 -11.85
N GLN A 205 23.26 -11.63 -11.75
CA GLN A 205 22.98 -12.61 -10.68
C GLN A 205 23.99 -13.77 -10.62
N GLN A 206 24.54 -14.16 -11.77
CA GLN A 206 25.46 -15.29 -11.89
C GLN A 206 26.94 -14.88 -11.71
N ASN A 207 27.30 -13.65 -12.04
CA ASN A 207 28.69 -13.24 -12.21
C ASN A 207 29.16 -12.17 -11.23
N ILE A 208 28.25 -11.48 -10.53
CA ILE A 208 28.61 -10.44 -9.55
C ILE A 208 28.50 -11.02 -8.14
N PRO A 209 29.62 -11.34 -7.48
CA PRO A 209 29.59 -11.81 -6.10
C PRO A 209 29.37 -10.66 -5.10
N GLY A 210 28.84 -11.00 -3.93
CA GLY A 210 28.69 -10.05 -2.83
C GLY A 210 27.53 -9.06 -3.03
N SER A 211 27.71 -7.82 -2.57
CA SER A 211 26.69 -6.77 -2.68
C SER A 211 27.31 -5.41 -3.05
N PRO A 212 28.10 -5.32 -4.13
CA PRO A 212 28.66 -4.07 -4.61
C PRO A 212 27.57 -3.07 -5.02
N VAL A 213 27.87 -1.77 -4.91
CA VAL A 213 26.93 -0.71 -5.32
C VAL A 213 26.82 -0.66 -6.84
N VAL A 214 25.59 -0.62 -7.34
CA VAL A 214 25.27 -0.46 -8.75
C VAL A 214 24.64 0.90 -9.03
N ALA A 215 25.11 1.58 -10.06
CA ALA A 215 24.41 2.71 -10.65
C ALA A 215 23.38 2.19 -11.65
N GLU A 216 22.14 2.64 -11.51
CA GLU A 216 21.07 2.46 -12.51
C GLU A 216 20.27 3.75 -12.62
N GLY A 217 19.50 3.90 -13.70
CA GLY A 217 18.69 5.07 -13.94
C GLY A 217 17.57 5.27 -12.91
N TYR A 218 17.14 6.52 -12.75
CA TYR A 218 16.06 6.95 -11.88
C TYR A 218 15.02 7.75 -12.67
N SER A 219 13.73 7.61 -12.32
CA SER A 219 12.60 8.33 -12.92
C SER A 219 11.81 9.07 -11.85
N ASP A 220 11.35 10.28 -12.18
CA ASP A 220 10.44 11.08 -11.34
C ASP A 220 9.03 10.49 -11.26
N ASN A 221 8.75 9.41 -11.99
CA ASN A 221 7.49 8.69 -11.89
C ASN A 221 7.37 7.93 -10.56
N TYR A 222 6.60 8.52 -9.63
CA TYR A 222 6.40 8.05 -8.27
C TYR A 222 5.71 6.68 -8.11
N TYR A 223 4.99 6.18 -9.11
CA TYR A 223 4.07 5.06 -8.91
C TYR A 223 4.16 3.94 -9.94
N ARG A 224 4.76 4.18 -11.11
CA ARG A 224 4.72 3.24 -12.23
C ARG A 224 5.99 3.31 -13.07
N SER A 225 7.16 3.28 -12.44
CA SER A 225 8.44 3.25 -13.15
C SER A 225 8.97 1.83 -13.32
N ALA A 226 9.76 1.59 -14.37
CA ALA A 226 10.62 0.41 -14.47
C ALA A 226 12.04 0.65 -13.88
N THR A 227 12.34 1.86 -13.41
CA THR A 227 13.61 2.15 -12.73
C THR A 227 13.72 1.38 -11.42
N ASN A 228 14.94 1.20 -10.91
CA ASN A 228 15.26 0.32 -9.77
C ASN A 228 15.14 -1.18 -10.08
N ARG A 229 14.88 -1.56 -11.34
CA ARG A 229 14.82 -2.97 -11.77
C ARG A 229 16.12 -3.70 -11.49
N VAL A 230 17.27 -3.05 -11.63
CA VAL A 230 18.57 -3.72 -11.45
C VAL A 230 18.73 -4.13 -9.99
N ALA A 231 18.59 -3.19 -9.07
CA ALA A 231 18.62 -3.47 -7.63
C ALA A 231 17.52 -4.46 -7.21
N MET A 232 16.30 -4.33 -7.75
CA MET A 232 15.16 -5.16 -7.36
C MET A 232 15.33 -6.63 -7.75
N TYR A 233 15.92 -6.93 -8.91
CA TYR A 233 16.13 -8.31 -9.37
C TYR A 233 17.48 -8.90 -8.98
N THR A 234 18.53 -8.09 -8.78
CA THR A 234 19.86 -8.59 -8.39
C THR A 234 20.10 -8.58 -6.88
N GLY A 235 19.37 -7.77 -6.12
CA GLY A 235 19.62 -7.52 -4.70
C GLY A 235 20.82 -6.59 -4.44
N LEU A 236 21.46 -6.06 -5.49
CA LEU A 236 22.57 -5.13 -5.35
C LEU A 236 22.07 -3.75 -4.86
N PRO A 237 22.79 -3.10 -3.93
CA PRO A 237 22.41 -1.77 -3.46
C PRO A 237 22.56 -0.73 -4.59
N GLY A 238 21.51 0.08 -4.80
CA GLY A 238 21.54 1.23 -5.71
C GLY A 238 21.81 2.57 -4.99
N ILE A 239 22.14 3.61 -5.76
CA ILE A 239 22.35 4.98 -5.24
C ILE A 239 21.06 5.54 -4.60
N ILE A 240 19.91 5.32 -5.24
CA ILE A 240 18.61 5.80 -4.79
C ILE A 240 17.47 4.86 -5.16
N GLY A 241 16.65 4.56 -4.15
CA GLY A 241 15.34 3.91 -4.29
C GLY A 241 14.33 4.76 -5.07
N TRP A 242 13.11 4.26 -5.29
CA TRP A 242 11.99 5.11 -5.76
C TRP A 242 11.78 6.30 -4.83
N SER A 243 11.95 7.52 -5.34
CA SER A 243 12.11 8.73 -4.52
C SER A 243 10.89 9.02 -3.62
N GLY A 244 9.68 8.69 -4.07
CA GLY A 244 8.47 8.75 -3.25
C GLY A 244 8.52 7.86 -2.01
N HIS A 245 8.90 6.60 -2.22
CA HIS A 245 9.05 5.64 -1.12
C HIS A 245 10.21 6.01 -0.21
N GLN A 246 11.31 6.52 -0.76
CA GLN A 246 12.43 7.01 0.05
C GLN A 246 12.00 8.15 0.98
N ARG A 247 11.23 9.13 0.47
CA ARG A 247 10.71 10.26 1.28
C ARG A 247 9.72 9.79 2.34
N GLN A 248 8.81 8.87 1.99
CA GLN A 248 7.84 8.32 2.93
C GLN A 248 8.50 7.53 4.08
N GLN A 249 9.51 6.72 3.77
CA GLN A 249 10.23 5.91 4.76
C GLN A 249 11.17 6.76 5.63
N ARG A 250 11.66 7.89 5.10
CA ARG A 250 12.59 8.81 5.78
C ARG A 250 11.94 10.15 6.09
N ALA A 251 10.67 10.15 6.51
CA ALA A 251 9.89 11.36 6.75
C ALA A 251 10.51 12.34 7.78
N ILE A 252 11.43 11.87 8.63
CA ILE A 252 12.13 12.70 9.61
C ILE A 252 13.40 13.37 9.08
N LEU A 253 13.93 12.92 7.92
CA LEU A 253 15.15 13.49 7.34
C LEU A 253 14.81 14.68 6.43
N PRO A 254 15.69 15.69 6.33
CA PRO A 254 15.54 16.74 5.34
C PRO A 254 15.43 16.16 3.93
N GLY A 255 14.43 16.60 3.15
CA GLY A 255 14.19 16.11 1.79
C GLY A 255 15.41 16.25 0.86
N GLN A 256 16.27 17.23 1.15
CA GLN A 256 17.53 17.49 0.45
C GLN A 256 18.45 16.27 0.35
N PHE A 257 18.45 15.35 1.34
CA PHE A 257 19.28 14.14 1.27
C PHE A 257 18.87 13.22 0.12
N ILE A 258 17.57 13.14 -0.16
CA ILE A 258 17.03 12.34 -1.26
C ILE A 258 17.21 13.11 -2.56
N ASP A 259 16.95 14.42 -2.55
CA ASP A 259 17.10 15.27 -3.73
C ASP A 259 18.54 15.31 -4.24
N GLN A 260 19.53 15.33 -3.34
CA GLN A 260 20.94 15.26 -3.73
C GLN A 260 21.29 13.93 -4.40
N ARG A 261 20.81 12.80 -3.89
CA ARG A 261 21.05 11.48 -4.51
C ARG A 261 20.43 11.40 -5.90
N MET A 262 19.22 11.93 -6.08
CA MET A 262 18.59 12.00 -7.42
C MET A 262 19.43 12.85 -8.37
N GLN A 263 19.92 14.00 -7.89
CA GLN A 263 20.76 14.88 -8.70
C GLN A 263 22.07 14.22 -9.07
N ASP A 264 22.70 13.49 -8.14
CA ASP A 264 23.94 12.77 -8.43
C ASP A 264 23.73 11.68 -9.49
N VAL A 265 22.63 10.90 -9.43
CA VAL A 265 22.31 9.94 -10.51
C VAL A 265 22.11 10.67 -11.85
N ARG A 266 21.38 11.79 -11.87
CA ARG A 266 21.21 12.58 -13.10
C ARG A 266 22.54 13.07 -13.65
N THR A 267 23.43 13.57 -12.80
CA THR A 267 24.76 14.03 -13.22
C THR A 267 25.62 12.87 -13.72
N LEU A 268 25.60 11.72 -13.05
CA LEU A 268 26.37 10.52 -13.45
C LEU A 268 26.07 10.11 -14.90
N TYR A 269 24.79 10.09 -15.28
CA TYR A 269 24.33 9.69 -16.61
C TYR A 269 24.27 10.82 -17.65
N SER A 270 24.10 12.09 -17.24
CA SER A 270 23.98 13.22 -18.17
C SER A 270 25.27 13.98 -18.43
N SER A 271 26.24 13.95 -17.50
CA SER A 271 27.48 14.71 -17.67
C SER A 271 28.35 14.10 -18.76
N ILE A 272 28.97 14.95 -19.58
CA ILE A 272 29.97 14.56 -20.58
C ILE A 272 31.40 14.56 -20.01
N GLN A 273 31.60 15.02 -18.77
CA GLN A 273 32.92 15.13 -18.15
C GLN A 273 33.22 13.89 -17.29
N PRO A 274 34.22 13.06 -17.65
CA PRO A 274 34.56 11.86 -16.87
C PRO A 274 34.84 12.15 -15.39
N GLN A 275 35.43 13.30 -15.08
CA GLN A 275 35.76 13.68 -13.70
C GLN A 275 34.51 13.85 -12.82
N GLU A 276 33.41 14.39 -13.33
CA GLU A 276 32.17 14.53 -12.55
C GLU A 276 31.58 13.15 -12.23
N THR A 277 31.63 12.22 -13.19
CA THR A 277 31.21 10.84 -13.00
C THR A 277 32.12 10.10 -12.00
N LEU A 278 33.44 10.27 -12.08
CA LEU A 278 34.38 9.68 -11.11
C LEU A 278 34.14 10.19 -9.68
N ASN A 279 33.82 11.47 -9.52
CA ASN A 279 33.49 12.02 -8.20
C ASN A 279 32.26 11.32 -7.59
N ILE A 280 31.27 10.98 -8.41
CA ILE A 280 30.05 10.29 -7.96
C ILE A 280 30.32 8.81 -7.72
N ILE A 281 31.11 8.16 -8.58
CA ILE A 281 31.60 6.78 -8.39
C ILE A 281 32.26 6.65 -7.02
N ASN A 282 33.22 7.52 -6.71
CA ASN A 282 33.93 7.51 -5.43
C ASN A 282 33.03 7.85 -4.24
N LYS A 283 32.10 8.80 -4.41
CA LYS A 283 31.16 9.21 -3.35
C LYS A 283 30.25 8.07 -2.89
N TYR A 284 29.83 7.20 -3.79
CA TYR A 284 28.90 6.10 -3.51
C TYR A 284 29.56 4.72 -3.52
N ASP A 285 30.88 4.64 -3.71
CA ASP A 285 31.62 3.38 -3.84
C ASP A 285 31.01 2.47 -4.93
N ILE A 286 30.71 3.06 -6.09
CA ILE A 286 30.06 2.38 -7.21
C ILE A 286 31.05 1.39 -7.81
N SER A 287 30.68 0.11 -7.85
CA SER A 287 31.50 -0.92 -8.52
C SER A 287 30.98 -1.28 -9.90
N TYR A 288 29.68 -1.07 -10.17
CA TYR A 288 29.07 -1.36 -11.46
C TYR A 288 28.16 -0.23 -11.94
N ILE A 289 28.16 0.03 -13.24
CA ILE A 289 27.30 1.01 -13.90
C ILE A 289 26.47 0.28 -14.95
N TYR A 290 25.16 0.34 -14.81
CA TYR A 290 24.21 -0.26 -15.73
C TYR A 290 23.73 0.79 -16.74
N VAL A 291 23.81 0.47 -18.03
CA VAL A 291 23.31 1.31 -19.13
C VAL A 291 22.44 0.46 -20.04
N GLY A 292 21.13 0.44 -19.79
CA GLY A 292 20.13 -0.24 -20.61
C GLY A 292 19.31 0.73 -21.46
N GLN A 293 18.35 0.18 -22.21
CA GLN A 293 17.44 0.98 -23.04
C GLN A 293 16.65 2.02 -22.24
N LEU A 294 16.31 1.74 -20.99
CA LEU A 294 15.63 2.71 -20.13
C LEU A 294 16.52 3.92 -19.85
N GLU A 295 17.81 3.70 -19.58
CA GLU A 295 18.78 4.77 -19.37
C GLU A 295 18.94 5.63 -20.64
N TRP A 296 18.96 5.02 -21.83
CA TRP A 296 18.94 5.74 -23.12
C TRP A 296 17.69 6.58 -23.36
N VAL A 297 16.56 6.21 -22.77
CA VAL A 297 15.31 6.99 -22.86
C VAL A 297 15.28 8.13 -21.83
N LEU A 298 15.96 7.96 -20.68
CA LEU A 298 15.93 8.91 -19.57
C LEU A 298 17.02 9.99 -19.65
N TYR A 299 18.15 9.70 -20.28
CA TYR A 299 19.34 10.55 -20.24
C TYR A 299 19.88 10.92 -21.64
N PRO A 300 20.61 12.04 -21.77
CA PRO A 300 21.21 12.45 -23.05
C PRO A 300 22.23 11.43 -23.58
N PRO A 301 22.20 11.09 -24.89
CA PRO A 301 23.15 10.16 -25.50
C PRO A 301 24.63 10.50 -25.25
N GLU A 302 24.98 11.78 -25.23
CA GLU A 302 26.35 12.25 -25.04
C GLU A 302 26.89 11.86 -23.65
N GLY A 303 26.03 11.93 -22.63
CA GLY A 303 26.40 11.55 -21.26
C GLY A 303 26.60 10.05 -21.10
N LEU A 304 25.86 9.24 -21.87
CA LEU A 304 25.95 7.78 -21.89
C LEU A 304 27.15 7.30 -22.70
N ASN A 305 27.39 7.87 -23.89
CA ASN A 305 28.54 7.56 -24.74
C ASN A 305 29.90 7.80 -24.04
N LYS A 306 29.93 8.70 -23.06
CA LYS A 306 31.10 8.92 -22.21
C LYS A 306 31.61 7.64 -21.53
N PHE A 307 30.74 6.69 -21.18
CA PHE A 307 31.18 5.45 -20.53
C PHE A 307 32.11 4.63 -21.42
N ASP A 308 31.90 4.63 -22.74
CA ASP A 308 32.81 3.98 -23.69
C ASP A 308 34.18 4.69 -23.72
N GLN A 309 34.22 6.02 -23.61
CA GLN A 309 35.48 6.79 -23.48
C GLN A 309 36.21 6.48 -22.14
N MET A 310 35.44 6.25 -21.08
CA MET A 310 36.01 5.84 -19.79
C MET A 310 36.58 4.42 -19.84
N VAL A 311 36.07 3.54 -20.72
CA VAL A 311 36.69 2.25 -21.02
C VAL A 311 38.01 2.42 -21.75
N GLU A 312 38.05 3.26 -22.80
CA GLU A 312 39.28 3.53 -23.57
C GLU A 312 40.42 4.09 -22.72
N THR A 313 40.08 4.85 -21.66
CA THR A 313 41.03 5.45 -20.72
C THR A 313 41.38 4.56 -19.53
N GLY A 314 40.86 3.32 -19.48
CA GLY A 314 41.17 2.35 -18.43
C GLY A 314 40.53 2.64 -17.08
N LEU A 315 39.52 3.51 -17.03
CA LEU A 315 38.75 3.81 -15.81
C LEU A 315 37.63 2.79 -15.57
N LEU A 316 37.09 2.22 -16.65
CA LEU A 316 36.03 1.22 -16.62
C LEU A 316 36.42 0.00 -17.46
N GLU A 317 35.83 -1.14 -17.15
CA GLU A 317 35.87 -2.36 -17.96
C GLU A 317 34.45 -2.71 -18.38
N GLU A 318 34.20 -2.90 -19.68
CA GLU A 318 32.93 -3.47 -20.13
C GLU A 318 32.91 -4.98 -19.86
N VAL A 319 32.07 -5.41 -18.92
CA VAL A 319 31.99 -6.80 -18.50
C VAL A 319 30.81 -7.56 -19.13
N TYR A 320 29.86 -6.83 -19.71
CA TYR A 320 28.72 -7.40 -20.41
C TYR A 320 28.17 -6.42 -21.44
N ARG A 321 27.80 -6.94 -22.62
CA ARG A 321 27.06 -6.21 -23.64
C ARG A 321 26.12 -7.14 -24.38
N ASN A 322 24.88 -6.67 -24.59
CA ASN A 322 23.95 -7.21 -25.57
C ASN A 322 23.42 -6.06 -26.46
N ALA A 323 22.44 -6.34 -27.31
CA ALA A 323 21.93 -5.35 -28.26
C ALA A 323 21.24 -4.13 -27.62
N GLY A 324 20.86 -4.18 -26.34
CA GLY A 324 20.16 -3.10 -25.65
C GLY A 324 20.71 -2.74 -24.28
N THR A 325 21.81 -3.34 -23.83
CA THR A 325 22.36 -3.14 -22.48
C THR A 325 23.87 -3.35 -22.45
N SER A 326 24.55 -2.44 -21.77
CA SER A 326 25.96 -2.54 -21.38
C SER A 326 26.09 -2.45 -19.86
N ILE A 327 27.04 -3.22 -19.30
CA ILE A 327 27.41 -3.14 -17.89
C ILE A 327 28.90 -2.88 -17.81
N TYR A 328 29.24 -1.81 -17.09
CA TYR A 328 30.63 -1.40 -16.87
C TYR A 328 31.02 -1.66 -15.43
N LYS A 329 32.16 -2.30 -15.22
CA LYS A 329 32.80 -2.45 -13.91
C LYS A 329 33.77 -1.30 -13.71
N VAL A 330 33.74 -0.70 -12.52
CA VAL A 330 34.70 0.35 -12.14
C VAL A 330 36.05 -0.30 -11.83
N LEU A 331 37.10 0.23 -12.45
CA LEU A 331 38.47 -0.18 -12.17
C LEU A 331 39.07 0.72 -11.10
N ASP A 332 39.82 0.11 -10.18
CA ASP A 332 40.47 0.84 -9.10
C ASP A 332 41.54 1.76 -9.69
N SER A 333 41.46 3.06 -9.43
CA SER A 333 42.41 4.04 -9.98
C SER A 333 43.85 3.78 -9.53
N ASP A 334 44.04 3.12 -8.38
CA ASP A 334 45.35 2.76 -7.86
C ASP A 334 45.98 1.58 -8.63
N ALA A 335 45.18 0.68 -9.19
CA ALA A 335 45.66 -0.48 -9.94
C ALA A 335 46.22 -0.11 -11.34
N VAL A 336 45.70 0.96 -11.95
CA VAL A 336 46.13 1.43 -13.28
C VAL A 336 47.54 2.04 -13.26
N SER A 337 48.02 2.49 -12.09
CA SER A 337 49.37 3.05 -11.92
C SER A 337 50.49 1.99 -11.88
N LEU A 338 50.15 0.71 -11.68
CA LEU A 338 51.11 -0.39 -11.54
C LEU A 338 51.32 -1.21 -12.82
N SER A 339 50.57 -0.91 -13.89
CA SER A 339 50.63 -1.63 -15.17
C SER A 339 51.18 -0.82 -16.34
N ASN A 340 51.70 0.39 -16.10
CA ASN A 340 52.35 1.24 -17.11
C ASN A 340 53.86 1.37 -16.86
#